data_AF-A0A7C3ULU1-F1
#
_entry.id   AF-A0A7C3ULU1-F1
#
_cell.length_a   1.000
_cell.length_b   1.000
_cell.length_c   1.000
_cell.angle_alpha   90.00
_cell.angle_beta   90.00
_cell.angle_gamma   90.00
#
_symmetry.space_group_name_H-M   'P 1'
#
loop_
_entity.id
_entity.type
_entity.pdbx_description
1 polymer ?
#
loop_
_entity_poly.entity_id
_entity_poly.type
_entity_poly.pdbx_seq_one_letter_code
_entity_poly.pdbx_strand_id
1 'polypeptide(L)'
;GCTVRTGPLDEDAMVALIRDGEVRVVVDATHPFAREISALAARAASRMGVPYLRYARPVYPLPDHALIHQAAGYAEAADLAPRLGRVIFLATGSKTLDVFLPPAVAAGCRVVVRVLPDVRVMERCFSLGLGPDDIAAVRGPFGKDMNVALLRHFGAQVMVTKEDGTAGGLGDKVGACLELGLPLVVVRRPEEDSPCSVTLAQLCERAVCLDEAGQGPAAPAMTEGG
;
A
#
# COMPACT_ATOMS: atom_id res chain seq x y z
N GLY A 1 -20.98 15.30 5.06
CA GLY A 1 -19.86 14.83 5.91
C GLY A 1 -19.51 13.41 5.50
N CYS A 2 -18.26 12.96 5.71
CA CYS A 2 -17.85 11.60 5.41
C CYS A 2 -17.91 10.74 6.70
N THR A 3 -18.56 9.59 6.64
CA THR A 3 -18.59 8.63 7.75
C THR A 3 -17.34 7.76 7.68
N VAL A 4 -16.55 7.74 8.76
CA VAL A 4 -15.31 6.94 8.84
C VAL A 4 -15.57 5.68 9.66
N ARG A 5 -15.28 4.52 9.07
CA ARG A 5 -15.29 3.23 9.77
C ARG A 5 -13.87 2.66 9.82
N THR A 6 -13.45 2.21 10.99
CA THR A 6 -12.15 1.55 11.20
C THR A 6 -12.34 0.12 11.69
N GLY A 7 -11.54 -0.82 11.17
CA GLY A 7 -11.56 -2.22 11.56
C GLY A 7 -11.73 -3.15 10.37
N PRO A 8 -11.37 -4.44 10.51
CA PRO A 8 -11.49 -5.41 9.44
C PRO A 8 -12.95 -5.58 8.99
N LEU A 9 -13.13 -6.01 7.74
CA LEU A 9 -14.38 -6.44 7.14
C LEU A 9 -14.13 -7.76 6.43
N ASP A 10 -14.95 -8.76 6.75
CA ASP A 10 -15.12 -9.89 5.87
C ASP A 10 -16.11 -9.53 4.75
N GLU A 11 -16.37 -10.49 3.86
CA GLU A 11 -17.19 -10.25 2.68
C GLU A 11 -18.65 -9.94 3.04
N ASP A 12 -19.24 -10.67 3.98
CA ASP A 12 -20.64 -10.48 4.35
C ASP A 12 -20.86 -9.17 5.12
N ALA A 13 -19.91 -8.77 5.97
CA ALA A 13 -19.93 -7.47 6.62
C ALA A 13 -19.78 -6.33 5.60
N MET A 14 -18.98 -6.50 4.54
CA MET A 14 -18.87 -5.53 3.46
C MET A 14 -20.17 -5.45 2.64
N VAL A 15 -20.80 -6.59 2.35
CA VAL A 15 -22.12 -6.64 1.68
C VAL A 15 -23.18 -5.92 2.52
N ALA A 16 -23.24 -6.17 3.82
CA ALA A 16 -24.15 -5.46 4.73
C ALA A 16 -23.88 -3.96 4.73
N LEU A 17 -22.60 -3.54 4.77
CA LEU A 17 -22.23 -2.13 4.70
C LEU A 17 -22.68 -1.45 3.40
N ILE A 18 -22.52 -2.14 2.26
CA ILE A 18 -22.96 -1.62 0.95
C ILE A 18 -24.48 -1.45 0.93
N ARG A 19 -25.21 -2.46 1.41
CA ARG A 19 -26.69 -2.45 1.44
C ARG A 19 -27.24 -1.40 2.40
N ASP A 20 -26.81 -1.45 3.66
CA ASP A 20 -27.37 -0.65 4.75
C ASP A 20 -26.96 0.83 4.61
N GLY A 21 -25.83 1.10 3.94
CA GLY A 21 -25.38 2.45 3.59
C GLY A 21 -25.90 2.96 2.24
N GLU A 22 -26.76 2.20 1.54
CA GLU A 22 -27.27 2.52 0.19
C GLU A 22 -26.16 2.93 -0.79
N VAL A 23 -25.02 2.23 -0.72
CA VAL A 23 -23.82 2.57 -1.47
C VAL A 23 -24.07 2.34 -2.96
N ARG A 24 -23.94 3.41 -3.75
CA ARG A 24 -24.15 3.38 -5.22
C ARG A 24 -22.90 3.02 -6.01
N VAL A 25 -21.71 3.15 -5.42
CA VAL A 25 -20.43 2.84 -6.06
C VAL A 25 -19.38 2.52 -5.00
N VAL A 26 -18.55 1.52 -5.27
CA VAL A 26 -17.38 1.21 -4.45
C VAL A 26 -16.13 1.74 -5.13
N VAL A 27 -15.42 2.63 -4.45
CA VAL A 27 -14.11 3.13 -4.87
C VAL A 27 -13.02 2.45 -4.04
N ASP A 28 -12.27 1.54 -4.66
CA ASP A 28 -11.09 0.94 -4.06
C ASP A 28 -9.87 1.86 -4.23
N ALA A 29 -9.52 2.57 -3.17
CA ALA A 29 -8.31 3.39 -3.05
C ALA A 29 -7.21 2.74 -2.18
N THR A 30 -7.29 1.41 -1.98
CA THR A 30 -6.30 0.65 -1.21
C THR A 30 -4.95 0.61 -1.92
N HIS A 31 -3.95 0.06 -1.23
CA HIS A 31 -2.60 -0.04 -1.74
C HIS A 31 -2.53 -1.09 -2.88
N PRO A 32 -1.73 -0.90 -3.96
CA PRO A 32 -1.61 -1.90 -5.03
C PRO A 32 -1.27 -3.33 -4.55
N PHE A 33 -0.49 -3.43 -3.47
CA PHE A 33 -0.14 -4.70 -2.84
C PHE A 33 -1.25 -5.30 -1.94
N ALA A 34 -2.35 -4.59 -1.69
CA ALA A 34 -3.46 -5.01 -0.83
C ALA A 34 -4.47 -5.92 -1.56
N ARG A 35 -3.96 -6.96 -2.24
CA ARG A 35 -4.75 -7.84 -3.13
C ARG A 35 -5.97 -8.48 -2.47
N GLU A 36 -5.84 -8.91 -1.22
CA GLU A 36 -6.89 -9.63 -0.50
C GLU A 36 -8.13 -8.77 -0.28
N ILE A 37 -7.97 -7.55 0.27
CA ILE A 37 -9.09 -6.65 0.55
C ILE A 37 -9.72 -6.15 -0.75
N SER A 38 -8.92 -5.91 -1.78
CA SER A 38 -9.42 -5.53 -3.10
C SER A 38 -10.26 -6.62 -3.76
N ALA A 39 -9.80 -7.88 -3.71
CA ALA A 39 -10.56 -9.00 -4.23
C ALA A 39 -11.88 -9.17 -3.46
N LEU A 40 -11.86 -8.98 -2.14
CA LEU A 40 -13.04 -9.06 -1.29
C LEU A 40 -14.03 -7.92 -1.59
N ALA A 41 -13.55 -6.69 -1.75
CA ALA A 41 -14.37 -5.53 -2.14
C ALA A 41 -15.00 -5.70 -3.53
N ALA A 42 -14.25 -6.22 -4.51
CA ALA A 42 -14.76 -6.50 -5.85
C ALA A 42 -15.88 -7.57 -5.83
N ARG A 43 -15.72 -8.64 -5.04
CA ARG A 43 -16.77 -9.66 -4.88
C ARG A 43 -18.02 -9.11 -4.20
N ALA A 44 -17.86 -8.35 -3.12
CA ALA A 44 -18.99 -7.74 -2.41
C ALA A 44 -19.76 -6.75 -3.31
N ALA A 45 -19.06 -5.93 -4.08
CA ALA A 45 -19.67 -5.01 -5.04
C ALA A 45 -20.46 -5.76 -6.13
N SER A 46 -19.87 -6.83 -6.68
CA SER A 46 -20.52 -7.70 -7.67
C SER A 46 -21.80 -8.36 -7.11
N ARG A 47 -21.75 -8.90 -5.87
CA ARG A 47 -22.92 -9.48 -5.19
C ARG A 47 -24.06 -8.47 -5.00
N MET A 48 -23.73 -7.21 -4.79
CA MET A 48 -24.70 -6.13 -4.59
C MET A 48 -25.14 -5.45 -5.90
N GLY A 49 -24.55 -5.83 -7.05
CA GLY A 49 -24.84 -5.20 -8.33
C GLY A 49 -24.38 -3.75 -8.42
N VAL A 50 -23.42 -3.33 -7.60
CA VAL A 50 -22.92 -1.94 -7.58
C VAL A 50 -21.59 -1.83 -8.36
N PRO A 51 -21.37 -0.73 -9.11
CA PRO A 51 -20.10 -0.49 -9.78
C PRO A 51 -18.91 -0.51 -8.84
N TYR A 52 -17.84 -1.18 -9.28
CA TYR A 52 -16.55 -1.22 -8.60
C TYR A 52 -15.51 -0.48 -9.43
N LEU A 53 -14.89 0.54 -8.83
CA LEU A 53 -13.85 1.37 -9.44
C LEU A 53 -12.57 1.23 -8.62
N ARG A 54 -11.48 0.81 -9.26
CA ARG A 54 -10.17 0.74 -8.60
C ARG A 54 -9.34 1.94 -9.00
N TYR A 55 -8.92 2.75 -8.03
CA TYR A 55 -8.08 3.91 -8.30
C TYR A 55 -6.63 3.48 -8.58
N ALA A 56 -6.19 3.67 -9.84
CA ALA A 56 -4.81 3.46 -10.23
C ALA A 56 -3.93 4.63 -9.78
N ARG A 57 -3.08 4.37 -8.79
CA ARG A 57 -2.07 5.33 -8.36
C ARG A 57 -1.01 5.53 -9.45
N PRO A 58 -0.58 6.78 -9.73
CA PRO A 58 0.52 7.06 -10.66
C PRO A 58 1.80 6.32 -10.27
N VAL A 59 2.50 5.81 -11.27
CA VAL A 59 3.84 5.22 -11.09
C VAL A 59 4.83 6.35 -10.85
N TYR A 60 5.72 6.17 -9.87
CA TYR A 60 6.84 7.09 -9.68
C TYR A 60 7.96 6.67 -10.64
N PRO A 61 8.43 7.55 -11.55
CA PRO A 61 9.53 7.22 -12.46
C PRO A 61 10.83 7.09 -11.67
N LEU A 62 11.35 5.87 -11.56
CA LEU A 62 12.63 5.63 -10.91
C LEU A 62 13.76 6.23 -11.77
N PRO A 63 14.73 6.95 -11.18
CA PRO A 63 15.86 7.45 -11.94
C PRO A 63 16.77 6.29 -12.38
N ASP A 64 17.37 6.44 -13.55
CA ASP A 64 18.42 5.54 -14.03
C ASP A 64 19.71 5.82 -13.26
N HIS A 65 19.97 5.01 -12.24
CA HIS A 65 21.10 5.17 -11.34
C HIS A 65 21.62 3.82 -10.86
N ALA A 66 22.94 3.63 -10.79
CA ALA A 66 23.57 2.35 -10.46
C ALA A 66 23.22 1.79 -9.06
N LEU A 67 22.77 2.67 -8.15
CA LEU A 67 22.33 2.30 -6.79
C LEU A 67 20.85 1.91 -6.72
N ILE A 68 20.09 2.05 -7.81
CA ILE A 68 18.65 1.77 -7.82
C ILE A 68 18.43 0.45 -8.55
N HIS A 69 17.95 -0.53 -7.80
CA HIS A 69 17.66 -1.86 -8.30
C HIS A 69 16.15 -2.11 -8.27
N GLN A 70 15.64 -2.78 -9.29
CA GLN A 70 14.25 -3.20 -9.36
C GLN A 70 14.18 -4.72 -9.20
N ALA A 71 13.24 -5.18 -8.38
CA ALA A 71 12.91 -6.59 -8.22
C ALA A 71 11.45 -6.82 -8.65
N ALA A 72 11.17 -7.89 -9.37
CA ALA A 72 9.82 -8.27 -9.79
C ALA A 72 8.92 -8.72 -8.61
N GLY A 73 9.52 -9.08 -7.46
CA GLY A 73 8.78 -9.49 -6.27
C GLY A 73 9.65 -9.58 -5.02
N TYR A 74 9.03 -9.94 -3.90
CA TYR A 74 9.73 -10.01 -2.61
C TYR A 74 10.83 -11.07 -2.56
N ALA A 75 10.66 -12.21 -3.22
CA ALA A 75 11.68 -13.26 -3.26
C ALA A 75 12.97 -12.78 -3.93
N GLU A 76 12.86 -12.19 -5.13
CA GLU A 76 14.01 -11.62 -5.83
C GLU A 76 14.68 -10.49 -5.03
N ALA A 77 13.89 -9.63 -4.38
CA ALA A 77 14.43 -8.59 -3.51
C ALA A 77 15.15 -9.15 -2.28
N ALA A 78 14.64 -10.23 -1.70
CA ALA A 78 15.23 -10.92 -0.55
C ALA A 78 16.55 -11.60 -0.90
N ASP A 79 16.68 -12.13 -2.12
CA ASP A 79 17.93 -12.68 -2.62
C ASP A 79 18.94 -11.59 -2.99
N LEU A 80 18.47 -10.46 -3.53
CA LEU A 80 19.30 -9.35 -3.98
C LEU A 80 19.89 -8.52 -2.84
N ALA A 81 19.10 -8.17 -1.83
CA ALA A 81 19.53 -7.26 -0.76
C ALA A 81 20.82 -7.72 -0.03
N PRO A 82 21.00 -9.00 0.34
CA PRO A 82 22.23 -9.48 0.97
C PRO A 82 23.50 -9.31 0.14
N ARG A 83 23.38 -9.22 -1.19
CA ARG A 83 24.51 -8.97 -2.10
C ARG A 83 24.94 -7.51 -2.14
N LEU A 84 24.07 -6.60 -1.68
CA LEU A 84 24.28 -5.15 -1.74
C LEU A 84 24.72 -4.59 -0.37
N GLY A 85 24.43 -5.27 0.74
CA GLY A 85 24.82 -4.84 2.07
C GLY A 85 24.55 -5.87 3.16
N ARG A 86 25.30 -5.76 4.26
CA ARG A 86 25.17 -6.60 5.46
C ARG A 86 24.09 -6.13 6.42
N VAL A 87 23.69 -4.86 6.37
CA VAL A 87 22.58 -4.30 7.17
C VAL A 87 21.44 -3.90 6.23
N ILE A 88 20.39 -4.72 6.23
CA ILE A 88 19.24 -4.57 5.34
C ILE A 88 18.13 -3.82 6.08
N PHE A 89 17.75 -2.66 5.58
CA PHE A 89 16.63 -1.88 6.12
C PHE A 89 15.36 -2.11 5.30
N LEU A 90 14.39 -2.79 5.90
CA LEU A 90 13.11 -3.12 5.29
C LEU A 90 12.07 -2.02 5.57
N ALA A 91 11.78 -1.23 4.55
CA ALA A 91 10.62 -0.32 4.53
C ALA A 91 9.36 -0.98 3.94
N THR A 92 9.32 -2.31 3.91
CA THR A 92 8.21 -3.10 3.35
C THR A 92 7.18 -3.53 4.40
N GLY A 93 7.46 -3.32 5.69
CA GLY A 93 6.58 -3.68 6.82
C GLY A 93 6.67 -5.14 7.27
N SER A 94 5.98 -5.45 8.37
CA SER A 94 6.11 -6.74 9.09
C SER A 94 5.57 -7.97 8.34
N LYS A 95 4.65 -7.78 7.39
CA LYS A 95 4.05 -8.90 6.65
C LYS A 95 5.05 -9.63 5.77
N THR A 96 6.13 -8.97 5.35
CA THR A 96 7.12 -9.56 4.42
C THR A 96 8.32 -10.17 5.12
N LEU A 97 8.43 -10.08 6.45
CA LEU A 97 9.61 -10.53 7.19
C LEU A 97 9.97 -12.00 6.91
N ASP A 98 8.98 -12.88 6.83
CA ASP A 98 9.18 -14.31 6.56
C ASP A 98 9.92 -14.59 5.23
N VAL A 99 9.82 -13.66 4.27
CA VAL A 99 10.49 -13.77 2.96
C VAL A 99 11.93 -13.27 3.03
N PHE A 100 12.19 -12.22 3.82
CA PHE A 100 13.50 -11.56 3.87
C PHE A 100 14.46 -12.18 4.90
N LEU A 101 13.94 -12.68 6.02
CA LEU A 101 14.77 -13.20 7.10
C LEU A 101 15.59 -14.44 6.71
N PRO A 102 15.03 -15.49 6.07
CA PRO A 102 15.80 -16.69 5.79
C PRO A 102 17.02 -16.44 4.87
N PRO A 103 16.89 -15.73 3.72
CA PRO A 103 18.05 -15.40 2.89
C PRO A 103 19.06 -14.48 3.59
N ALA A 104 18.58 -13.51 4.38
CA ALA A 104 19.46 -12.61 5.11
C ALA A 104 20.28 -13.33 6.19
N VAL A 105 19.64 -14.22 6.96
CA VAL A 105 20.32 -15.03 7.99
C VAL A 105 21.33 -15.97 7.36
N ALA A 106 20.97 -16.65 6.25
CA ALA A 106 21.89 -17.51 5.51
C ALA A 106 23.13 -16.75 5.01
N ALA A 107 22.97 -15.48 4.66
CA ALA A 107 24.05 -14.59 4.25
C ALA A 107 24.77 -13.89 5.42
N GLY A 108 24.38 -14.12 6.68
CA GLY A 108 24.95 -13.44 7.85
C GLY A 108 24.65 -11.93 7.89
N CYS A 109 23.53 -11.50 7.32
CA CYS A 109 23.08 -10.12 7.31
C CYS A 109 22.18 -9.81 8.52
N ARG A 110 22.27 -8.58 9.03
CA ARG A 110 21.36 -7.99 10.01
C ARG A 110 20.16 -7.41 9.27
N VAL A 111 18.94 -7.71 9.74
CA VAL A 111 17.69 -7.16 9.18
C VAL A 111 17.10 -6.18 10.17
N VAL A 112 16.90 -4.94 9.73
CA VAL A 112 16.17 -3.90 10.45
C VAL A 112 14.86 -3.67 9.73
N VAL A 113 13.74 -3.62 10.46
CA VAL A 113 12.41 -3.43 9.87
C VAL A 113 11.73 -2.18 10.40
N ARG A 114 11.13 -1.41 9.49
CA ARG A 114 10.22 -0.32 9.86
C ARG A 114 8.78 -0.81 9.89
N VAL A 115 8.12 -0.63 11.02
CA VAL A 115 6.76 -1.13 11.27
C VAL A 115 5.90 -0.10 11.99
N LEU A 116 4.58 -0.29 11.92
CA LEU A 116 3.67 0.49 12.75
C LEU A 116 3.85 0.10 14.23
N PRO A 117 3.72 1.07 15.16
CA PRO A 117 3.77 0.81 16.59
C PRO A 117 2.44 0.17 17.05
N ASP A 118 2.27 -1.10 16.70
CA ASP A 118 1.11 -1.93 17.04
C ASP A 118 1.56 -3.20 17.75
N VAL A 119 0.86 -3.58 18.83
CA VAL A 119 1.26 -4.71 19.69
C VAL A 119 1.39 -6.01 18.90
N ARG A 120 0.42 -6.32 18.03
CA ARG A 120 0.43 -7.57 17.23
C ARG A 120 1.57 -7.57 16.22
N VAL A 121 1.89 -6.39 15.70
CA VAL A 121 3.03 -6.22 14.78
C VAL A 121 4.36 -6.44 15.51
N MET A 122 4.50 -5.94 16.73
CA MET A 122 5.69 -6.16 17.56
C MET A 122 5.85 -7.62 17.97
N GLU A 123 4.77 -8.26 18.44
CA GLU A 123 4.75 -9.69 18.77
C GLU A 123 5.22 -10.55 17.60
N ARG A 124 4.75 -10.24 16.39
CA ARG A 124 5.22 -10.91 15.18
C ARG A 124 6.72 -10.72 14.95
N CYS A 125 7.24 -9.50 15.07
CA CYS A 125 8.67 -9.26 14.89
C CYS A 125 9.52 -10.05 15.89
N PHE A 126 9.13 -10.09 17.16
CA PHE A 126 9.82 -10.87 18.19
C PHE A 126 9.73 -12.37 17.94
N SER A 127 8.57 -12.88 17.51
CA SER A 127 8.40 -14.31 17.18
C SER A 127 9.30 -14.77 16.03
N LEU A 128 9.72 -13.83 15.16
CA LEU A 128 10.63 -14.07 14.04
C LEU A 128 12.10 -13.83 14.40
N GLY A 129 12.41 -13.57 15.68
CA GLY A 129 13.77 -13.45 16.19
C GLY A 129 14.40 -12.07 16.06
N LEU A 130 13.64 -11.02 15.70
CA LEU A 130 14.18 -9.65 15.73
C LEU A 130 14.26 -9.13 17.17
N GLY A 131 15.34 -8.43 17.49
CA GLY A 131 15.48 -7.67 18.73
C GLY A 131 14.84 -6.28 18.64
N PRO A 132 14.63 -5.58 19.78
CA PRO A 132 14.13 -4.20 19.79
C PRO A 132 15.04 -3.25 18.99
N ASP A 133 16.36 -3.49 19.00
CA ASP A 133 17.35 -2.70 18.26
C ASP A 133 17.25 -2.85 16.73
N ASP A 134 16.46 -3.81 16.25
CA ASP A 134 16.23 -4.09 14.84
C ASP A 134 14.85 -3.62 14.36
N ILE A 135 14.09 -2.93 15.23
CA ILE A 135 12.71 -2.54 14.93
C ILE A 135 12.54 -1.03 15.03
N ALA A 136 12.33 -0.39 13.89
CA ALA A 136 11.88 0.99 13.81
C ALA A 136 10.34 1.05 13.91
N ALA A 137 9.81 1.07 15.14
CA ALA A 137 8.37 1.18 15.40
C ALA A 137 7.90 2.64 15.32
N VAL A 138 7.58 3.11 14.11
CA VAL A 138 7.24 4.52 13.84
C VAL A 138 6.07 4.63 12.86
N ARG A 139 5.23 5.64 13.05
CA ARG A 139 4.11 5.96 12.14
C ARG A 139 4.49 7.11 11.22
N GLY A 140 4.28 6.93 9.91
CA GLY A 140 4.53 7.95 8.88
C GLY A 140 3.42 9.01 8.78
N PRO A 141 3.50 9.92 7.81
CA PRO A 141 4.39 9.90 6.63
C PRO A 141 5.87 10.19 6.97
N PHE A 142 6.78 9.74 6.11
CA PHE A 142 8.23 9.91 6.28
C PHE A 142 8.81 10.68 5.10
N GLY A 143 9.22 11.94 5.34
CA GLY A 143 9.99 12.71 4.36
C GLY A 143 11.43 12.21 4.25
N LYS A 144 12.16 12.73 3.24
CA LYS A 144 13.56 12.39 2.97
C LYS A 144 14.46 12.41 4.22
N ASP A 145 14.46 13.52 4.98
CA ASP A 145 15.35 13.70 6.14
C ASP A 145 15.13 12.67 7.24
N MET A 146 13.87 12.28 7.46
CA MET A 146 13.52 11.23 8.42
C MET A 146 14.02 9.86 7.94
N ASN A 147 13.93 9.56 6.64
CA ASN A 147 14.52 8.34 6.10
C ASN A 147 16.05 8.37 6.24
N VAL A 148 16.71 9.50 5.98
CA VAL A 148 18.17 9.67 6.19
C VAL A 148 18.53 9.41 7.65
N ALA A 149 17.81 9.99 8.60
CA ALA A 149 18.06 9.82 10.03
C ALA A 149 17.90 8.35 10.47
N LEU A 150 16.83 7.68 10.03
CA LEU A 150 16.61 6.27 10.34
C LEU A 150 17.71 5.38 9.74
N LEU A 151 18.02 5.55 8.45
CA LEU A 151 19.05 4.75 7.77
C LEU A 151 20.42 4.91 8.45
N ARG A 152 20.79 6.15 8.86
CA ARG A 152 22.01 6.40 9.64
C ARG A 152 21.97 5.76 11.02
N HIS A 153 20.88 5.95 11.76
CA HIS A 153 20.73 5.43 13.14
C HIS A 153 20.90 3.92 13.19
N PHE A 154 20.29 3.20 12.25
CA PHE A 154 20.38 1.74 12.19
C PHE A 154 21.62 1.23 11.45
N GLY A 155 22.49 2.11 10.93
CA GLY A 155 23.66 1.72 10.15
C GLY A 155 23.30 0.94 8.89
N ALA A 156 22.18 1.29 8.26
CA ALA A 156 21.68 0.61 7.07
C ALA A 156 22.68 0.71 5.92
N GLN A 157 22.89 -0.41 5.23
CA GLN A 157 23.77 -0.51 4.07
C GLN A 157 22.98 -0.70 2.76
N VAL A 158 21.76 -1.23 2.85
CA VAL A 158 20.82 -1.34 1.73
C VAL A 158 19.42 -1.12 2.26
N MET A 159 18.60 -0.41 1.48
CA MET A 159 17.18 -0.24 1.78
C MET A 159 16.34 -1.08 0.81
N VAL A 160 15.32 -1.77 1.32
CA VAL A 160 14.30 -2.42 0.50
C VAL A 160 12.98 -1.70 0.71
N THR A 161 12.34 -1.28 -0.38
CA THR A 161 11.04 -0.63 -0.38
C THR A 161 10.13 -1.23 -1.43
N LYS A 162 8.83 -0.95 -1.31
CA LYS A 162 7.84 -1.25 -2.34
C LYS A 162 7.64 -0.05 -3.25
N GLU A 163 7.17 -0.32 -4.46
CA GLU A 163 6.71 0.68 -5.42
C GLU A 163 5.33 1.24 -5.00
N ASP A 164 5.33 2.12 -4.00
CA ASP A 164 4.11 2.65 -3.38
C ASP A 164 3.60 3.96 -4.06
N GLY A 165 4.15 4.31 -5.22
CA GLY A 165 3.86 5.54 -5.96
C GLY A 165 4.34 6.82 -5.26
N THR A 166 4.01 7.99 -5.84
CA THR A 166 4.36 9.32 -5.29
C THR A 166 3.80 9.55 -3.89
N ALA A 167 2.53 9.21 -3.66
CA ALA A 167 1.88 9.34 -2.35
C ALA A 167 2.45 8.39 -1.28
N GLY A 168 3.10 7.29 -1.68
CA GLY A 168 3.78 6.37 -0.78
C GLY A 168 5.14 6.85 -0.30
N GLY A 169 5.58 8.04 -0.72
CA GLY A 169 6.88 8.62 -0.38
C GLY A 169 8.04 7.83 -1.00
N LEU A 170 7.87 7.25 -2.20
CA LEU A 170 8.97 6.56 -2.89
C LEU A 170 10.09 7.55 -3.24
N GLY A 171 9.74 8.76 -3.71
CA GLY A 171 10.70 9.82 -4.00
C GLY A 171 11.56 10.20 -2.80
N ASP A 172 10.97 10.31 -1.61
CA ASP A 172 11.72 10.58 -0.36
C ASP A 172 12.74 9.48 -0.03
N LYS A 173 12.38 8.21 -0.27
CA LYS A 173 13.28 7.06 -0.03
C LYS A 173 14.40 7.03 -1.06
N VAL A 174 14.08 7.26 -2.35
CA VAL A 174 15.07 7.39 -3.42
C VAL A 174 16.06 8.51 -3.08
N GLY A 175 15.55 9.70 -2.74
CA GLY A 175 16.39 10.83 -2.36
C GLY A 175 17.28 10.54 -1.15
N ALA A 176 16.76 9.86 -0.13
CA ALA A 176 17.52 9.52 1.07
C ALA A 176 18.64 8.50 0.78
N CYS A 177 18.34 7.45 0.00
CA CYS A 177 19.34 6.45 -0.38
C CYS A 177 20.45 7.05 -1.25
N LEU A 178 20.09 7.88 -2.24
CA LEU A 178 21.08 8.56 -3.08
C LEU A 178 21.95 9.54 -2.28
N GLU A 179 21.36 10.29 -1.34
CA GLU A 179 22.14 11.17 -0.45
C GLU A 179 23.15 10.41 0.41
N LEU A 180 22.78 9.22 0.87
CA LEU A 180 23.64 8.37 1.69
C LEU A 180 24.57 7.46 0.87
N GLY A 181 24.45 7.44 -0.46
CA GLY A 181 25.19 6.51 -1.32
C GLY A 181 24.82 5.05 -1.10
N LEU A 182 23.60 4.76 -0.64
CA LEU A 182 23.12 3.41 -0.33
C LEU A 182 22.35 2.80 -1.50
N PRO A 183 22.55 1.52 -1.82
CA PRO A 183 21.67 0.78 -2.70
C PRO A 183 20.21 0.78 -2.20
N LEU A 184 19.28 0.97 -3.14
CA LEU A 184 17.85 0.89 -2.93
C LEU A 184 17.28 -0.23 -3.82
N VAL A 185 16.66 -1.22 -3.21
CA VAL A 185 15.90 -2.26 -3.91
C VAL A 185 14.43 -1.90 -3.87
N VAL A 186 13.84 -1.65 -5.05
CA VAL A 186 12.42 -1.36 -5.21
C VAL A 186 11.71 -2.62 -5.69
N VAL A 187 10.82 -3.16 -4.85
CA VAL A 187 9.91 -4.25 -5.23
C VAL A 187 8.81 -3.65 -6.10
N ARG A 188 8.81 -4.03 -7.38
CA ARG A 188 7.78 -3.61 -8.34
C ARG A 188 6.41 -4.05 -7.84
N ARG A 189 5.41 -3.18 -8.06
CA ARG A 189 4.04 -3.56 -7.77
C ARG A 189 3.65 -4.69 -8.73
N PRO A 190 2.85 -5.66 -8.27
CA PRO A 190 2.38 -6.70 -9.16
C PRO A 190 1.55 -6.11 -10.29
N GLU A 191 1.58 -6.70 -11.47
CA GLU A 191 0.74 -6.27 -12.59
C GLU A 191 -0.74 -6.32 -12.19
N GLU A 192 -1.45 -5.22 -12.44
CA GLU A 192 -2.89 -5.08 -12.20
C GLU A 192 -3.64 -5.19 -13.53
N ASP A 193 -3.91 -6.41 -13.98
CA ASP A 193 -4.84 -6.67 -15.07
C ASP A 193 -6.28 -6.58 -14.54
N SER A 194 -6.74 -5.36 -14.24
CA SER A 194 -8.14 -5.12 -13.90
C SER A 194 -8.77 -4.12 -14.88
N PRO A 195 -9.82 -4.51 -15.62
CA PRO A 195 -10.55 -3.60 -16.51
C PRO A 195 -11.28 -2.47 -15.75
N CYS A 196 -11.37 -2.58 -14.42
CA CYS A 196 -11.99 -1.60 -13.52
C CYS A 196 -11.02 -0.50 -13.04
N SER A 197 -9.76 -0.54 -13.49
CA SER A 197 -8.73 0.42 -13.15
C SER A 197 -9.02 1.79 -13.77
N VAL A 198 -9.09 2.84 -12.93
CA VAL A 198 -9.40 4.21 -13.34
C VAL A 198 -8.40 5.20 -12.75
N THR A 199 -8.07 6.23 -13.53
CA THR A 199 -7.30 7.39 -13.06
C THR A 199 -8.15 8.31 -12.19
N LEU A 200 -7.53 9.29 -11.51
CA LEU A 200 -8.27 10.26 -10.70
C LEU A 200 -9.27 11.07 -11.55
N ALA A 201 -8.87 11.46 -12.76
CA ALA A 201 -9.73 12.18 -13.70
C ALA A 201 -10.97 11.35 -14.07
N GLN A 202 -10.75 10.09 -14.48
CA GLN A 202 -11.84 9.17 -14.80
C GLN A 202 -12.74 8.85 -13.60
N LEU A 203 -12.17 8.82 -12.38
CA LEU A 203 -12.93 8.63 -11.16
C LEU A 203 -13.84 9.83 -10.87
N CYS A 204 -13.32 11.05 -11.02
CA CYS A 204 -14.12 12.28 -10.89
C CYS A 204 -15.24 12.34 -11.93
N GLU A 205 -14.96 12.03 -13.19
CA GLU A 205 -15.97 11.99 -14.28
C GLU A 205 -17.09 10.99 -13.96
N ARG A 206 -16.73 9.76 -13.58
CA ARG A 206 -17.72 8.72 -13.25
C ARG A 206 -18.53 9.04 -11.99
N ALA A 207 -17.92 9.67 -10.99
CA ALA A 207 -18.63 10.10 -9.78
C ALA A 207 -19.68 11.18 -10.09
N VAL A 208 -19.35 12.15 -10.95
CA VAL A 208 -20.28 13.20 -11.39
C VAL A 208 -21.46 12.60 -12.17
N CYS A 209 -21.19 11.67 -13.10
CA CYS A 209 -22.26 11.01 -13.86
C CYS A 209 -23.22 10.20 -12.98
N LEU A 210 -22.74 9.62 -11.87
CA LEU A 210 -23.58 8.89 -10.92
C LEU A 210 -24.50 9.83 -10.14
N ASP A 211 -24.08 11.05 -9.84
CA ASP A 211 -24.94 12.06 -9.19
C ASP A 211 -26.04 12.57 -10.12
N GLU A 212 -25.75 12.73 -11.42
CA GLU A 212 -26.76 13.13 -12.41
C GLU A 212 -27.75 12.00 -12.73
N ALA A 213 -27.30 10.75 -12.81
CA ALA A 213 -28.18 9.60 -13.01
C ALA A 213 -29.11 9.31 -11.81
N GLY A 214 -28.78 9.82 -10.61
CA GLY A 214 -29.64 9.77 -9.42
C GLY A 214 -30.74 10.83 -9.41
N GLN A 215 -30.69 11.82 -10.32
CA GLN A 215 -31.70 12.86 -10.50
C GLN A 215 -32.64 12.48 -11.66
N GLY A 216 -33.36 11.36 -11.52
CA GLY A 216 -34.51 11.06 -12.38
C GLY A 216 -35.62 12.12 -12.21
N PRO A 217 -36.48 12.34 -13.22
CA PRO A 217 -37.41 13.47 -13.23
C PRO A 217 -38.32 13.43 -12.00
N ALA A 218 -38.44 14.58 -11.32
CA ALA A 218 -39.40 14.76 -10.24
C ALA A 218 -40.78 14.26 -10.70
N ALA A 219 -41.36 13.32 -9.93
CA ALA A 219 -42.69 12.81 -10.20
C ALA A 219 -43.66 14.00 -10.34
N PRO A 220 -44.55 14.00 -11.35
CA PRO A 220 -45.47 15.11 -11.56
C PRO A 220 -46.34 15.25 -10.32
N ALA A 221 -46.43 16.48 -9.81
CA ALA A 221 -47.29 16.82 -8.70
C ALA A 221 -48.72 16.40 -9.04
N MET A 222 -49.25 15.44 -8.29
CA MET A 222 -50.66 15.07 -8.31
C MET A 222 -51.46 16.29 -7.84
N THR A 223 -52.08 16.99 -8.77
CA THR A 223 -53.16 17.93 -8.49
C THR A 223 -54.37 17.12 -8.05
N GLU A 224 -54.69 17.12 -6.76
CA GLU A 224 -56.03 16.78 -6.29
C GLU A 224 -56.84 18.06 -6.18
N GLY A 225 -57.80 18.22 -7.10
CA GLY A 225 -58.93 19.10 -6.95
C GLY A 225 -59.99 18.45 -6.07
N GLY A 226 -60.56 19.25 -5.18
CA GLY A 226 -61.71 18.95 -4.32
C GLY A 226 -62.07 20.18 -3.51
#